data_AF-A0A8T5D6Y7-F1
#
_entry.id   AF-A0A8T5D6Y7-F1
#
_cell.length_a   1.000
_cell.length_b   1.000
_cell.length_c   1.000
_cell.angle_alpha   90.00
_cell.angle_beta   90.00
_cell.angle_gamma   90.00
#
_symmetry.space_group_name_H-M   'P 1'
#
loop_
_entity.id
_entity.type
_entity.pdbx_description
1 polymer ?
#
loop_
_entity_poly.entity_id
_entity_poly.type
_entity_poly.pdbx_seq_one_letter_code
_entity_poly.pdbx_strand_id
1 'polypeptide(L)'
;MLLPAIYLGLTIGLYEAILLHRDVSIPTHRFGHMFHALIFAMIAVFASMNVDFVLGAIPALQSIPLINNPLIFRIAIALVAMIKMHAVSSAAPGMAGGTVGMKEKWSHSFIIAAAIVAAPYVWPMIEPLVGFLPGI
;
A
#
# COMPACT_ATOMS: atom_id res chain seq x y z
N MET A 1 11.88 11.73 -0.15
CA MET A 1 10.60 12.43 -0.39
C MET A 1 9.60 12.07 0.70
N LEU A 2 9.63 12.79 1.84
CA LEU A 2 8.79 12.44 3.00
C LEU A 2 7.32 12.82 2.79
N LEU A 3 7.03 14.07 2.47
CA LEU A 3 5.66 14.56 2.28
C LEU A 3 4.95 13.91 1.09
N PRO A 4 5.59 13.75 -0.09
CA PRO A 4 5.02 12.99 -1.21
C PRO A 4 4.59 11.57 -0.82
N ALA A 5 5.42 10.87 -0.03
CA ALA A 5 5.12 9.53 0.45
C ALA A 5 3.92 9.51 1.40
N ILE A 6 3.76 10.53 2.25
CA ILE A 6 2.61 10.66 3.14
C ILE A 6 1.34 10.90 2.32
N TYR A 7 1.35 11.85 1.37
CA TYR A 7 0.17 12.16 0.55
C TYR A 7 -0.28 10.97 -0.29
N LEU A 8 0.64 10.33 -1.02
CA LEU A 8 0.31 9.14 -1.82
C LEU A 8 -0.04 7.94 -0.94
N GLY A 9 0.66 7.76 0.18
CA GLY A 9 0.40 6.69 1.15
C GLY A 9 -1.01 6.78 1.74
N LEU A 10 -1.41 7.99 2.16
CA LEU A 10 -2.77 8.26 2.63
C LEU A 10 -3.80 8.03 1.52
N THR A 11 -3.54 8.54 0.30
CA THR A 11 -4.49 8.40 -0.82
C THR A 11 -4.72 6.94 -1.17
N ILE A 12 -3.65 6.17 -1.34
CA ILE A 12 -3.71 4.74 -1.68
C ILE A 12 -4.32 3.93 -0.54
N GLY A 13 -3.92 4.21 0.71
CA GLY A 13 -4.45 3.51 1.88
C GLY A 13 -5.91 3.82 2.17
N LEU A 14 -6.38 5.05 1.94
CA LEU A 14 -7.80 5.41 2.04
C LEU A 14 -8.62 4.74 0.94
N TYR A 15 -8.11 4.67 -0.28
CA TYR A 15 -8.75 3.93 -1.36
C TYR A 15 -8.95 2.45 -0.98
N GLU A 16 -7.91 1.79 -0.45
CA GLU A 16 -8.03 0.41 0.04
C GLU A 16 -9.03 0.29 1.20
N ALA A 17 -8.97 1.20 2.17
CA ALA A 17 -9.89 1.22 3.29
C ALA A 17 -11.37 1.34 2.84
N ILE A 18 -11.65 2.11 1.79
CA ILE A 18 -13.00 2.23 1.21
C ILE A 18 -13.45 0.90 0.59
N LEU A 19 -12.57 0.17 -0.09
CA LEU A 19 -12.88 -1.15 -0.64
C LEU A 19 -13.18 -2.15 0.47
N LEU A 20 -12.31 -2.21 1.48
CA LEU A 20 -12.48 -3.09 2.65
C LEU A 20 -13.73 -2.77 3.48
N HIS A 21 -14.14 -1.50 3.51
CA HIS A 21 -15.40 -1.10 4.16
C HIS A 21 -16.61 -1.81 3.55
N ARG A 22 -16.56 -2.10 2.24
CA ARG A 22 -17.64 -2.77 1.50
C ARG A 22 -17.59 -4.29 1.69
N ASP A 23 -16.42 -4.85 1.93
CA ASP A 23 -16.20 -6.30 1.90
C ASP A 23 -16.36 -6.98 3.28
N VAL A 24 -16.11 -6.26 4.38
CA VAL A 24 -16.20 -6.82 5.75
C VAL A 24 -17.50 -6.42 6.42
N SER A 25 -18.37 -7.34 6.87
CA SER A 25 -19.66 -6.97 7.48
C SER A 25 -19.59 -6.65 8.97
N ILE A 26 -18.61 -7.19 9.70
CA ILE A 26 -18.49 -6.99 11.15
C ILE A 26 -17.78 -5.65 11.42
N PRO A 27 -18.42 -4.68 12.10
CA PRO A 27 -17.88 -3.32 12.23
C PRO A 27 -16.51 -3.23 12.93
N THR A 28 -16.30 -3.98 14.02
CA THR A 28 -15.05 -3.96 14.77
C THR A 28 -13.89 -4.51 13.96
N HIS A 29 -14.10 -5.63 13.27
CA HIS A 29 -13.12 -6.23 12.37
C HIS A 29 -12.86 -5.34 11.16
N ARG A 30 -13.91 -4.73 10.59
CA ARG A 30 -13.82 -3.79 9.48
C ARG A 30 -12.91 -2.62 9.83
N PHE A 31 -13.16 -1.96 10.95
CA PHE A 31 -12.35 -0.82 11.38
C PHE A 31 -10.88 -1.20 11.58
N GLY A 32 -10.61 -2.31 12.27
CA GLY A 32 -9.25 -2.81 12.45
C GLY A 32 -8.55 -3.11 11.12
N HIS A 33 -9.27 -3.72 10.19
CA HIS A 33 -8.73 -4.07 8.88
C HIS A 33 -8.45 -2.84 8.00
N MET A 34 -9.37 -1.86 7.98
CA MET A 34 -9.17 -0.58 7.30
C MET A 34 -7.97 0.18 7.85
N PHE A 35 -7.84 0.26 9.19
CA PHE A 35 -6.70 0.93 9.81
C PHE A 35 -5.38 0.21 9.50
N HIS A 36 -5.38 -1.12 9.57
CA HIS A 36 -4.22 -1.94 9.23
C HIS A 36 -3.80 -1.71 7.77
N ALA A 37 -4.74 -1.77 6.82
CA ALA A 37 -4.48 -1.54 5.40
C ALA A 37 -3.92 -0.12 5.14
N LEU A 38 -4.48 0.90 5.79
CA LEU A 38 -3.98 2.27 5.70
C LEU A 38 -2.51 2.37 6.13
N ILE A 39 -2.17 1.84 7.30
CA ILE A 39 -0.80 1.90 7.83
C ILE A 39 0.17 1.12 6.94
N PHE A 40 -0.21 -0.07 6.47
CA PHE A 40 0.61 -0.86 5.56
C PHE A 40 0.84 -0.17 4.21
N ALA A 41 -0.20 0.44 3.63
CA ALA A 41 -0.07 1.21 2.41
C ALA A 41 0.87 2.41 2.59
N MET A 42 0.76 3.14 3.71
CA MET A 42 1.67 4.25 4.02
C MET A 42 3.12 3.80 4.12
N ILE A 43 3.40 2.71 4.83
CA ILE A 43 4.76 2.16 4.98
C ILE A 43 5.30 1.70 3.61
N ALA A 44 4.49 1.00 2.83
CA ALA A 44 4.90 0.49 1.52
C ALA A 44 5.18 1.61 0.52
N VAL A 45 4.34 2.64 0.47
CA VAL A 45 4.56 3.83 -0.37
C VAL A 45 5.80 4.59 0.10
N PHE A 46 5.97 4.77 1.40
CA PHE A 46 7.18 5.39 1.96
C PHE A 46 8.44 4.64 1.53
N ALA A 47 8.47 3.31 1.67
CA ALA A 47 9.60 2.51 1.25
C ALA A 47 9.85 2.59 -0.27
N SER A 48 8.79 2.55 -1.08
CA SER A 48 8.87 2.66 -2.54
C SER A 48 9.46 3.99 -3.01
N MET A 49 9.09 5.10 -2.36
CA MET A 49 9.56 6.44 -2.69
C MET A 49 10.90 6.82 -2.05
N ASN A 50 11.37 6.04 -1.06
CA ASN A 50 12.59 6.33 -0.30
C ASN A 50 13.52 5.11 -0.24
N VAL A 51 13.77 4.46 -1.39
CA VAL A 51 14.56 3.23 -1.49
C VAL A 51 15.93 3.35 -0.82
N ASP A 52 16.70 4.39 -1.15
CA ASP A 52 18.06 4.58 -0.62
C ASP A 52 18.06 4.74 0.91
N PHE A 53 17.06 5.45 1.45
CA PHE A 53 16.88 5.59 2.88
C PHE A 53 16.59 4.24 3.54
N VAL A 54 15.68 3.43 2.98
CA VAL A 54 15.33 2.13 3.57
C VAL A 54 16.50 1.15 3.49
N LEU A 55 17.20 1.08 2.36
CA LEU A 55 18.38 0.23 2.21
C LEU A 55 19.52 0.66 3.13
N GLY A 56 19.69 1.96 3.38
CA GLY A 56 20.65 2.49 4.36
C GLY A 56 20.25 2.21 5.81
N ALA A 57 18.95 2.29 6.13
CA ALA A 57 18.43 2.03 7.47
C ALA A 57 18.42 0.54 7.83
N ILE A 58 18.30 -0.34 6.83
CA ILE A 58 18.30 -1.81 7.02
C ILE A 58 19.37 -2.42 6.10
N PRO A 59 20.67 -2.33 6.46
CA PRO A 59 21.76 -2.81 5.61
C PRO A 59 21.68 -4.30 5.28
N ALA A 60 21.05 -5.10 6.15
CA ALA A 60 20.81 -6.52 5.90
C ALA A 60 20.04 -6.77 4.60
N LEU A 61 19.16 -5.85 4.17
CA LEU A 61 18.44 -5.97 2.91
C LEU A 61 19.40 -6.00 1.72
N GLN A 62 20.52 -5.27 1.77
CA GLN A 62 21.48 -5.18 0.66
C GLN A 62 22.18 -6.51 0.33
N SER A 63 22.08 -7.51 1.21
CA SER A 63 22.58 -8.86 0.96
C SER A 63 21.68 -9.68 0.03
N ILE A 64 20.43 -9.25 -0.19
CA ILE A 64 19.47 -9.93 -1.07
C ILE A 64 19.87 -9.65 -2.53
N PRO A 65 20.01 -10.67 -3.40
CA PRO A 65 20.33 -10.46 -4.80
C PRO A 65 19.34 -9.50 -5.46
N LEU A 66 19.86 -8.59 -6.30
CA LEU A 66 19.09 -7.64 -7.12
C LEU A 66 18.30 -6.55 -6.36
N ILE A 67 18.23 -6.61 -5.03
CA ILE A 67 17.44 -5.67 -4.21
C ILE A 67 17.95 -4.24 -4.24
N ASN A 68 19.23 -4.05 -4.58
CA ASN A 68 19.87 -2.74 -4.71
C ASN A 68 19.39 -1.99 -5.96
N ASN A 69 18.69 -2.68 -6.88
CA ASN A 69 18.01 -2.02 -7.99
C ASN A 69 16.70 -1.39 -7.48
N PRO A 70 16.52 -0.05 -7.59
CA PRO A 70 15.34 0.61 -7.03
C PRO A 70 14.00 0.11 -7.57
N LEU A 71 13.93 -0.27 -8.85
CA LEU A 71 12.71 -0.81 -9.42
C LEU A 71 12.38 -2.18 -8.83
N ILE A 72 13.39 -3.04 -8.67
CA ILE A 72 13.22 -4.38 -8.08
C ILE A 72 12.81 -4.26 -6.61
N PHE A 73 13.42 -3.35 -5.85
CA PHE A 73 13.02 -3.06 -4.48
C PHE A 73 11.55 -2.64 -4.38
N ARG A 74 11.11 -1.71 -5.25
CA ARG A 74 9.73 -1.22 -5.28
C ARG A 74 8.74 -2.35 -5.59
N ILE A 75 9.05 -3.19 -6.57
CA ILE A 75 8.24 -4.36 -6.90
C ILE A 75 8.19 -5.32 -5.70
N ALA A 76 9.32 -5.61 -5.08
CA ALA A 76 9.38 -6.50 -3.92
C ALA A 76 8.53 -5.96 -2.75
N ILE A 77 8.62 -4.67 -2.41
CA ILE A 77 7.84 -4.11 -1.30
C ILE A 77 6.34 -4.05 -1.63
N ALA A 78 5.99 -3.78 -2.89
CA ALA A 78 4.60 -3.80 -3.35
C ALA A 78 4.00 -5.21 -3.29
N LEU A 79 4.78 -6.24 -3.66
CA LEU A 79 4.36 -7.64 -3.52
C LEU A 79 4.20 -8.03 -2.05
N VAL A 80 5.12 -7.63 -1.16
CA VAL A 80 4.99 -7.87 0.28
C VAL A 80 3.73 -7.21 0.83
N ALA A 81 3.46 -5.95 0.46
CA ALA A 81 2.26 -5.22 0.87
C ALA A 81 0.98 -5.91 0.38
N MET A 82 0.96 -6.32 -0.89
CA MET A 82 -0.15 -7.06 -1.50
C MET A 82 -0.42 -8.39 -0.81
N ILE A 83 0.62 -9.21 -0.59
CA ILE A 83 0.51 -10.49 0.11
C ILE A 83 0.01 -10.26 1.52
N LYS A 84 0.53 -9.26 2.24
CA LYS A 84 0.10 -8.95 3.61
C LYS A 84 -1.36 -8.54 3.67
N MET A 85 -1.79 -7.61 2.81
CA MET A 85 -3.19 -7.17 2.78
C MET A 85 -4.13 -8.32 2.45
N HIS A 86 -3.79 -9.12 1.43
CA HIS A 86 -4.60 -10.27 1.04
C HIS A 86 -4.64 -11.38 2.10
N ALA A 87 -3.51 -11.66 2.76
CA ALA A 87 -3.43 -12.68 3.81
C ALA A 87 -4.29 -12.32 5.03
N VAL A 88 -4.31 -11.05 5.44
CA VAL A 88 -5.15 -10.59 6.56
C VAL A 88 -6.64 -10.71 6.20
N SER A 89 -7.00 -10.45 4.94
CA SER A 89 -8.38 -10.60 4.48
C SER A 89 -8.81 -12.07 4.36
N SER A 90 -7.90 -12.94 3.89
CA SER A 90 -8.14 -14.38 3.74
C SER A 90 -8.23 -15.14 5.06
N ALA A 91 -7.62 -14.62 6.13
CA ALA A 91 -7.65 -15.21 7.47
C ALA A 91 -8.99 -14.99 8.22
N ALA A 92 -9.95 -14.28 7.63
CA ALA A 92 -11.30 -14.08 8.17
C ALA A 92 -12.43 -14.78 7.37
N PRO A 93 -12.33 -16.09 7.04
CA PRO A 93 -13.38 -16.77 6.29
C PRO A 93 -14.65 -16.92 7.14
N GLY A 94 -15.75 -16.29 6.70
CA GLY A 94 -17.07 -16.37 7.34
C GLY A 94 -17.62 -15.09 7.97
N MET A 95 -16.84 -14.00 7.98
CA MET A 95 -17.25 -12.68 8.52
C MET A 95 -17.66 -11.65 7.45
N ALA A 96 -17.80 -12.10 6.20
CA ALA A 96 -18.18 -11.29 5.04
C ALA A 96 -19.66 -11.57 4.69
N GLY A 97 -20.56 -10.66 5.07
CA GLY A 97 -21.99 -10.68 4.73
C GLY A 97 -22.30 -10.32 3.27
N GLY A 98 -21.46 -10.75 2.32
CA GLY A 98 -21.62 -10.48 0.89
C GLY A 98 -21.92 -11.74 0.10
N THR A 99 -22.95 -11.70 -0.76
CA THR A 99 -23.17 -12.71 -1.81
C THR A 99 -21.88 -12.92 -2.59
N VAL A 100 -21.62 -14.19 -2.94
CA VAL A 100 -20.50 -14.86 -3.64
C VAL A 100 -19.67 -14.06 -4.69
N GLY A 101 -20.05 -12.85 -5.10
CA GLY A 101 -19.38 -12.04 -6.13
C GLY A 101 -18.38 -10.94 -5.68
N MET A 102 -18.33 -10.56 -4.39
CA MET A 102 -17.37 -9.57 -3.82
C MET A 102 -16.52 -10.15 -2.68
N LYS A 103 -16.18 -11.44 -2.79
CA LYS A 103 -15.03 -11.98 -2.04
C LYS A 103 -13.79 -11.25 -2.55
N GLU A 104 -13.00 -10.69 -1.65
CA GLU A 104 -11.73 -10.01 -1.88
C GLU A 104 -11.00 -10.57 -3.13
N LYS A 105 -11.09 -9.85 -4.25
CA LYS A 105 -10.48 -10.29 -5.50
C LYS A 105 -9.05 -9.79 -5.49
N TRP A 106 -8.08 -10.67 -5.71
CA TRP A 106 -6.67 -10.32 -5.95
C TRP A 106 -6.45 -9.10 -6.85
N SER A 107 -7.42 -8.75 -7.70
CA SER A 107 -7.46 -7.53 -8.51
C SER A 107 -7.27 -6.22 -7.75
N HIS A 108 -7.92 -5.96 -6.61
CA HIS A 108 -7.71 -4.67 -5.92
C HIS A 108 -6.36 -4.63 -5.23
N SER A 109 -5.94 -5.70 -4.56
CA SER A 109 -4.60 -5.79 -3.97
C SER A 109 -3.50 -5.66 -5.04
N PHE A 110 -3.75 -6.12 -6.26
CA PHE A 110 -2.87 -5.90 -7.42
C PHE A 110 -2.86 -4.42 -7.88
N ILE A 111 -4.01 -3.75 -7.90
CA ILE A 111 -4.09 -2.30 -8.18
C ILE A 111 -3.30 -1.52 -7.11
N ILE A 112 -3.43 -1.87 -5.83
CA ILE A 112 -2.65 -1.25 -4.76
C ILE A 112 -1.16 -1.50 -4.95
N ALA A 113 -0.73 -2.73 -5.26
CA ALA A 113 0.67 -3.01 -5.57
C ALA A 113 1.19 -2.17 -6.75
N ALA A 114 0.42 -2.10 -7.83
CA ALA A 114 0.77 -1.27 -8.99
C ALA A 114 0.87 0.21 -8.60
N ALA A 115 -0.05 0.72 -7.79
CA ALA A 115 -0.01 2.09 -7.29
C ALA A 115 1.22 2.36 -6.40
N ILE A 116 1.61 1.40 -5.54
CA ILE A 116 2.82 1.50 -4.72
C ILE A 116 4.08 1.57 -5.58
N VAL A 117 4.20 0.71 -6.60
CA VAL A 117 5.35 0.74 -7.54
C VAL A 117 5.35 2.04 -8.34
N ALA A 118 4.17 2.49 -8.78
CA ALA A 118 4.01 3.68 -9.60
C ALA A 118 4.18 4.99 -8.83
N ALA A 119 4.01 4.99 -7.50
CA ALA A 119 4.04 6.18 -6.65
C ALA A 119 5.16 7.20 -6.95
N PRO A 120 6.46 6.81 -7.04
CA PRO A 120 7.53 7.76 -7.35
C PRO A 120 7.45 8.37 -8.75
N TYR A 121 6.79 7.69 -9.69
CA TYR A 121 6.61 8.15 -11.08
C TYR A 121 5.33 8.98 -11.26
N VAL A 122 4.30 8.71 -10.45
CA VAL A 122 3.03 9.44 -10.46
C VAL A 122 3.17 10.77 -9.74
N TRP A 123 3.98 10.85 -8.67
CA TRP A 123 4.13 12.09 -7.89
C TRP A 123 4.41 13.34 -8.74
N PRO A 124 5.40 13.36 -9.64
CA PRO A 124 5.69 14.55 -10.45
C PRO A 124 4.53 14.99 -11.36
N MET A 125 3.61 14.08 -11.69
CA MET A 125 2.44 14.38 -12.52
C MET A 125 1.31 15.04 -11.71
N ILE A 126 1.19 14.68 -10.44
CA ILE A 126 0.13 15.19 -9.56
C ILE A 126 0.58 16.39 -8.72
N GLU A 127 1.87 16.54 -8.47
CA GLU A 127 2.46 17.62 -7.68
C GLU A 127 1.96 19.02 -8.09
N PRO A 128 1.87 19.37 -9.40
CA PRO A 128 1.33 20.66 -9.80
C PRO A 128 -0.14 20.89 -9.42
N LEU A 129 -0.92 19.81 -9.29
CA LEU A 129 -2.34 19.86 -8.92
C LEU A 129 -2.54 20.01 -7.42
N VAL A 130 -1.55 19.61 -6.62
CA VAL A 130 -1.62 19.63 -5.15
C VAL A 130 -0.66 20.63 -4.50
N GLY A 131 0.08 21.41 -5.28
CA GLY A 131 1.07 22.38 -4.80
C GLY A 131 0.52 23.50 -3.90
N PHE A 132 -0.80 23.56 -3.69
CA PHE A 132 -1.41 24.41 -2.66
C PHE A 132 -1.38 23.78 -1.26
N LEU A 133 -1.00 22.51 -1.12
CA LEU A 133 -0.90 21.83 0.17
C LEU A 133 0.42 22.20 0.87
N PRO A 134 0.41 22.41 2.20
CA PRO A 134 1.58 22.86 2.93
C PRO A 134 2.72 21.83 2.87
N GLY A 135 3.94 22.32 2.62
CA GLY A 135 5.17 21.55 2.65
C GLY A 135 5.48 20.74 1.38
N ILE A 136 4.65 20.83 0.35
CA ILE A 136 5.00 20.42 -1.02
C ILE A 136 5.88 21.50 -1.64
#